data_AF-A0A956STJ8-F1
#
_entry.id   AF-A0A956STJ8-F1
#
_cell.length_a   1.000
_cell.length_b   1.000
_cell.length_c   1.000
_cell.angle_alpha   90.00
_cell.angle_beta   90.00
_cell.angle_gamma   90.00
#
_symmetry.space_group_name_H-M   'P 1'
#
loop_
_entity.id
_entity.type
_entity.pdbx_description
1 polymer ?
#
loop_
_entity_poly.entity_id
_entity_poly.type
_entity_poly.pdbx_seq_one_letter_code
_entity_poly.pdbx_strand_id
1 'polypeptide(L)'
;MTRWITILADGKPHGIAARVREARVLVGGEDLTAVLGWELKAEGLCRAGICVPTGRLQDLRVGDPCDLERVGEALDRPFVVDVDEAVAAFGPAPVSGGEDLWDLPDLALGDLNGKSLRLRDLRGRKVLLVAYASWCGCREDLPAWSALHDELEADGLTVVTVALDRNREDARPFIERAAPRHPSLVDTEHQLADRLSIMNVPTALWVDETGRVVRSNETAFATDTFREFHGQASGPYLAAVRRWVREGVVPGASAAEAPRLGPDERRAKAHGAIAF
;
A
#
# COMPACT_ATOMS: atom_id res chain seq x y z
N MET A 1 14.68 33.60 8.30
CA MET A 1 13.72 34.69 7.94
C MET A 1 12.37 34.09 7.58
N THR A 2 11.26 34.81 7.74
CA THR A 2 9.96 34.34 7.24
C THR A 2 9.83 34.71 5.76
N ARG A 3 9.46 33.76 4.91
CA ARG A 3 9.28 33.92 3.46
C ARG A 3 8.00 33.20 3.03
N TRP A 4 7.34 33.70 1.99
CA TRP A 4 6.25 32.98 1.35
C TRP A 4 6.83 31.81 0.55
N ILE A 5 6.34 30.60 0.80
CA ILE A 5 6.75 29.37 0.11
C ILE A 5 5.52 28.77 -0.56
N THR A 6 5.66 28.30 -1.80
CA THR A 6 4.65 27.48 -2.46
C THR A 6 4.95 26.01 -2.19
N ILE A 7 4.00 25.30 -1.58
CA ILE A 7 4.08 23.85 -1.40
C ILE A 7 3.18 23.17 -2.42
N LEU A 8 3.76 22.33 -3.27
CA LEU A 8 3.05 21.43 -4.17
C LEU A 8 2.84 20.10 -3.44
N ALA A 9 1.59 19.75 -3.14
CA ALA A 9 1.24 18.49 -2.50
C ALA A 9 -0.06 17.96 -3.08
N ASP A 10 -0.14 16.65 -3.32
CA ASP A 10 -1.34 15.95 -3.77
C ASP A 10 -2.01 16.61 -5.01
N GLY A 11 -1.16 17.09 -5.94
CA GLY A 11 -1.57 17.75 -7.17
C GLY A 11 -2.08 19.19 -7.02
N LYS A 12 -1.96 19.80 -5.84
CA LYS A 12 -2.44 21.16 -5.55
C LYS A 12 -1.33 22.07 -5.00
N PRO A 13 -1.28 23.34 -5.42
CA PRO A 13 -0.38 24.34 -4.82
C PRO A 13 -0.99 24.97 -3.56
N HIS A 14 -0.16 25.16 -2.54
CA HIS A 14 -0.50 25.83 -1.29
C HIS A 14 0.52 26.92 -0.99
N GLY A 15 0.09 28.18 -0.87
CA GLY A 15 0.97 29.27 -0.46
C GLY A 15 0.93 29.47 1.05
N ILE A 16 2.07 29.39 1.72
CA ILE A 16 2.17 29.58 3.18
C ILE A 16 3.32 30.52 3.57
N ALA A 17 3.21 31.15 4.74
CA ALA A 17 4.31 31.86 5.36
C ALA A 17 5.18 30.88 6.16
N ALA A 18 6.35 30.53 5.64
CA ALA A 18 7.25 29.58 6.29
C ALA A 18 8.52 30.28 6.82
N ARG A 19 9.12 29.71 7.86
CA ARG A 19 10.40 30.19 8.38
C ARG A 19 11.54 29.41 7.72
N VAL A 20 12.41 30.13 7.02
CA VAL A 20 13.60 29.57 6.38
C VAL A 20 14.83 29.72 7.30
N ARG A 21 15.55 28.62 7.54
CA ARG A 21 16.82 28.57 8.29
C ARG A 21 17.78 27.55 7.67
N GLU A 22 19.00 27.96 7.33
CA GLU A 22 20.07 27.03 6.88
C GLU A 22 19.61 26.04 5.80
N ALA A 23 18.95 26.58 4.75
CA ALA A 23 18.34 25.81 3.65
C ALA A 23 17.15 24.90 4.01
N ARG A 24 16.60 25.00 5.22
CA ARG A 24 15.39 24.28 5.65
C ARG A 24 14.17 25.19 5.64
N VAL A 25 13.01 24.60 5.33
CA VAL A 25 11.70 25.26 5.40
C VAL A 25 10.94 24.72 6.60
N LEU A 26 10.67 25.60 7.57
CA LEU A 26 9.96 25.27 8.80
C LEU A 26 8.53 25.83 8.76
N VAL A 27 7.54 24.98 9.06
CA VAL A 27 6.11 25.31 8.99
C VAL A 27 5.41 25.08 10.33
N GLY A 28 4.34 25.81 10.60
CA GLY A 28 3.50 25.56 11.78
C GLY A 28 2.72 24.24 11.66
N GLY A 29 2.25 23.70 12.80
CA GLY A 29 1.41 22.50 12.80
C GLY A 29 0.07 22.68 12.09
N GLU A 30 -0.51 23.89 12.16
CA GLU A 30 -1.74 24.24 11.42
C GLU A 30 -1.51 24.24 9.91
N ASP A 31 -0.40 24.84 9.44
CA ASP A 31 -0.01 24.84 8.02
C ASP A 31 0.28 23.42 7.54
N LEU A 32 0.97 22.62 8.35
CA LEU A 32 1.24 21.20 8.04
C LEU A 32 -0.07 20.42 7.82
N THR A 33 -1.05 20.65 8.70
CA THR A 33 -2.37 20.02 8.61
C THR A 33 -3.12 20.52 7.38
N ALA A 34 -3.10 21.83 7.11
CA ALA A 34 -3.80 22.41 5.97
C ALA A 34 -3.21 22.01 4.61
N VAL A 35 -1.89 21.79 4.54
CA VAL A 35 -1.16 21.50 3.29
C VAL A 35 -1.08 20.01 3.02
N LEU A 36 -0.79 19.18 4.02
CA LEU A 36 -0.57 17.74 3.84
C LEU A 36 -1.68 16.86 4.45
N GLY A 37 -2.58 17.44 5.24
CA GLY A 37 -3.61 16.70 5.97
C GLY A 37 -3.08 15.93 7.18
N TRP A 38 -1.83 16.17 7.59
CA TRP A 38 -1.19 15.47 8.71
C TRP A 38 -1.03 16.38 9.92
N GLU A 39 -1.42 15.87 11.09
CA GLU A 39 -1.39 16.56 12.36
C GLU A 39 -0.31 15.94 13.26
N LEU A 40 0.60 16.76 13.81
CA LEU A 40 1.61 16.27 14.73
C LEU A 40 1.04 16.16 16.15
N LYS A 41 0.96 14.93 16.67
CA LYS A 41 0.49 14.58 18.03
C LYS A 41 1.61 13.96 18.87
N ALA A 42 1.34 13.72 20.15
CA ALA A 42 2.29 13.12 21.07
C ALA A 42 2.69 11.69 20.67
N GLU A 43 1.76 10.94 20.08
CA GLU A 43 1.94 9.58 19.58
C GLU A 43 2.60 9.52 18.19
N GLY A 44 2.61 10.62 17.43
CA GLY A 44 3.23 10.67 16.11
C GLY A 44 2.61 11.67 15.15
N LEU A 45 2.98 11.56 13.88
CA LEU A 45 2.34 12.32 12.80
C LEU A 45 1.10 11.55 12.35
N CYS A 46 -0.07 12.13 12.54
CA CYS A 46 -1.35 11.43 12.45
C CYS A 46 -2.26 12.00 11.35
N ARG A 47 -2.98 11.11 10.66
CA ARG A 47 -4.03 11.46 9.70
C ARG A 47 -5.11 10.38 9.71
N ALA A 48 -6.37 10.79 9.83
CA ALA A 48 -7.54 9.89 9.78
C ALA A 48 -7.43 8.63 10.68
N GLY A 49 -6.85 8.76 11.88
CA GLY A 49 -6.69 7.67 12.84
C GLY A 49 -5.45 6.79 12.65
N ILE A 50 -4.65 7.02 11.59
CA ILE A 50 -3.33 6.40 11.40
C ILE A 50 -2.27 7.35 11.93
N CYS A 51 -1.32 6.84 12.71
CA CYS A 51 -0.21 7.62 13.24
C CYS A 51 1.12 6.97 12.88
N VAL A 52 2.02 7.73 12.24
CA VAL A 52 3.42 7.35 12.07
C VAL A 52 4.13 7.54 13.40
N PRO A 53 4.63 6.48 14.07
CA PRO A 53 5.12 6.57 15.44
C PRO A 53 6.30 7.53 15.62
N THR A 54 6.30 8.26 16.74
CA THR A 54 7.35 9.23 17.13
C THR A 54 8.78 8.68 17.13
N GLY A 55 8.98 7.36 17.25
CA GLY A 55 10.31 6.74 17.17
C GLY A 55 11.04 7.02 15.85
N ARG A 56 10.29 7.25 14.75
CA ARG A 56 10.82 7.69 13.44
C ARG A 56 10.93 9.22 13.32
N LEU A 57 10.39 9.97 14.27
CA LEU A 57 10.17 11.42 14.20
C LEU A 57 10.91 12.19 15.31
N GLN A 58 12.07 11.70 15.77
CA GLN A 58 12.76 12.22 16.96
C GLN A 58 13.06 13.73 16.93
N ASP A 59 13.11 14.31 15.72
CA ASP A 59 13.35 15.73 15.49
C ASP A 59 12.07 16.59 15.36
N LEU A 60 10.88 15.97 15.30
CA LEU A 60 9.59 16.67 15.25
C LEU A 60 8.99 16.71 16.65
N ARG A 61 8.71 17.92 17.14
CA ARG A 61 8.16 18.16 18.48
C ARG A 61 6.82 18.87 18.39
N VAL A 62 5.84 18.37 19.15
CA VAL A 62 4.52 19.01 19.25
C VAL A 62 4.71 20.45 19.75
N GLY A 63 4.14 21.41 19.03
CA GLY A 63 4.24 22.84 19.33
C GLY A 63 5.43 23.56 18.70
N ASP A 64 6.41 22.84 18.15
CA ASP A 64 7.53 23.44 17.42
C ASP A 64 7.23 23.50 15.90
N PRO A 65 7.81 24.47 15.18
CA PRO A 65 7.78 24.48 13.72
C PRO A 65 8.40 23.20 13.14
N CYS A 66 7.66 22.52 12.28
CA CYS A 66 8.05 21.27 11.64
C CYS A 66 8.94 21.54 10.42
N ASP A 67 10.05 20.82 10.34
CA ASP A 67 10.92 20.83 9.15
C ASP A 67 10.28 19.99 8.03
N LEU A 68 9.96 20.62 6.90
CA LEU A 68 9.26 19.95 5.80
C LEU A 68 10.05 18.77 5.22
N GLU A 69 11.38 18.84 5.21
CA GLU A 69 12.20 17.70 4.76
C GLU A 69 12.04 16.52 5.71
N ARG A 70 12.06 16.79 7.02
CA ARG A 70 11.85 15.76 8.06
C ARG A 70 10.45 15.16 8.00
N VAL A 71 9.44 15.98 7.68
CA VAL A 71 8.08 15.51 7.43
C VAL A 71 8.03 14.61 6.19
N GLY A 72 8.75 14.95 5.12
CA GLY A 72 8.84 14.10 3.93
C GLY A 72 9.47 12.75 4.24
N GLU A 73 10.61 12.76 4.94
CA GLU A 73 11.31 11.55 5.42
C GLU A 73 10.42 10.70 6.33
N ALA A 74 9.74 11.33 7.27
CA ALA A 74 8.81 10.72 8.21
C ALA A 74 7.68 9.94 7.53
N LEU A 75 7.09 10.57 6.51
CA LEU A 75 5.98 10.02 5.75
C LEU A 75 6.42 9.04 4.67
N ASP A 76 7.72 8.81 4.52
CA ASP A 76 8.30 8.04 3.41
C ASP A 76 7.82 8.55 2.03
N ARG A 77 7.66 9.87 1.92
CA ARG A 77 7.22 10.56 0.70
C ARG A 77 8.45 11.07 -0.05
N PRO A 78 8.53 10.88 -1.38
CA PRO A 78 9.48 11.66 -2.18
C PRO A 78 9.23 13.14 -1.93
N PHE A 79 10.28 13.93 -1.72
CA PHE A 79 10.16 15.36 -1.50
C PHE A 79 11.34 16.11 -2.09
N VAL A 80 11.13 17.38 -2.41
CA VAL A 80 12.18 18.35 -2.75
C VAL A 80 11.85 19.69 -2.11
N VAL A 81 12.88 20.37 -1.63
CA VAL A 81 12.81 21.75 -1.17
C VAL A 81 13.81 22.55 -1.98
N ASP A 82 13.31 23.59 -2.66
CA ASP A 82 14.10 24.60 -3.34
C ASP A 82 13.88 25.94 -2.63
N VAL A 83 14.80 26.29 -1.75
CA VAL A 83 14.71 27.51 -0.95
C VAL A 83 14.90 28.76 -1.79
N ASP A 84 15.70 28.69 -2.85
CA ASP A 84 16.03 29.83 -3.70
C ASP A 84 14.78 30.24 -4.50
N GLU A 85 14.13 29.26 -5.11
CA GLU A 85 12.87 29.40 -5.86
C GLU A 85 11.62 29.51 -4.97
N ALA A 86 11.77 29.38 -3.64
CA ALA A 86 10.68 29.42 -2.68
C ALA A 86 9.60 28.35 -2.90
N VAL A 87 10.01 27.15 -3.28
CA VAL A 87 9.12 26.02 -3.58
C VAL A 87 9.50 24.80 -2.75
N ALA A 88 8.50 24.11 -2.21
CA ALA A 88 8.64 22.73 -1.76
C ALA A 88 7.65 21.87 -2.55
N ALA A 89 8.04 20.64 -2.87
CA ALA A 89 7.13 19.69 -3.50
C ALA A 89 7.21 18.35 -2.80
N PHE A 90 6.04 17.81 -2.47
CA PHE A 90 5.87 16.45 -2.03
C PHE A 90 5.39 15.64 -3.22
N GLY A 91 6.15 14.60 -3.56
CA GLY A 91 5.72 13.57 -4.48
C GLY A 91 4.46 12.85 -3.96
N PRO A 92 3.91 11.94 -4.77
CA PRO A 92 2.75 11.16 -4.34
C PRO A 92 3.07 10.53 -2.99
N ALA A 93 2.07 10.49 -2.10
CA ALA A 93 2.17 9.65 -0.91
C ALA A 93 2.64 8.26 -1.36
N PRO A 94 3.52 7.56 -0.61
CA PRO A 94 3.70 6.13 -0.86
C PRO A 94 2.31 5.53 -0.93
N VAL A 95 2.10 4.64 -1.90
CA VAL A 95 0.77 4.17 -2.36
C VAL A 95 -0.08 3.54 -1.24
N SER A 96 0.44 3.47 -0.02
CA SER A 96 -0.33 3.38 1.23
C SER A 96 -1.01 4.71 1.62
N GLY A 97 -2.15 5.01 1.02
CA GLY A 97 -3.27 5.55 1.81
C GLY A 97 -3.96 6.85 1.37
N GLY A 98 -4.73 6.78 0.29
CA GLY A 98 -5.98 7.55 0.19
C GLY A 98 -7.07 6.88 1.03
N GLU A 99 -7.99 7.64 1.61
CA GLU A 99 -9.05 7.15 2.52
C GLU A 99 -9.90 6.03 1.89
N ASP A 100 -10.04 6.00 0.56
CA ASP A 100 -10.75 4.97 -0.20
C ASP A 100 -9.90 3.72 -0.55
N LEU A 101 -8.56 3.80 -0.46
CA LEU A 101 -7.67 2.64 -0.67
C LEU A 101 -7.61 1.72 0.54
N TRP A 102 -8.09 2.19 1.69
CA TRP A 102 -8.14 1.41 2.93
C TRP A 102 -9.39 0.55 3.04
N ASP A 103 -10.41 0.73 2.21
CA ASP A 103 -11.59 -0.13 2.20
C ASP A 103 -11.61 -1.00 0.94
N LEU A 104 -12.17 -2.21 1.04
CA LEU A 104 -12.48 -3.00 -0.14
C LEU A 104 -13.36 -2.20 -1.10
N PRO A 105 -12.95 -2.07 -2.38
CA PRO A 105 -13.70 -1.28 -3.34
C PRO A 105 -15.08 -1.88 -3.56
N ASP A 106 -16.05 -1.02 -3.86
CA ASP A 106 -17.37 -1.48 -4.29
C ASP A 106 -17.30 -2.02 -5.72
N LEU A 107 -16.76 -3.24 -5.83
CA LEU A 107 -16.42 -3.90 -7.07
C LEU A 107 -17.03 -5.30 -7.06
N ALA A 108 -17.65 -5.67 -8.18
CA ALA A 108 -18.17 -7.01 -8.40
C ALA A 108 -17.40 -7.67 -9.54
N LEU A 109 -16.84 -8.85 -9.27
CA LEU A 109 -16.08 -9.63 -10.26
C LEU A 109 -16.78 -10.96 -10.49
N GLY A 110 -16.71 -11.48 -11.71
CA GLY A 110 -17.23 -12.80 -12.04
C GLY A 110 -16.21 -13.91 -11.77
N ASP A 111 -16.69 -15.11 -11.45
CA ASP A 111 -15.91 -16.35 -11.55
C ASP A 111 -15.83 -16.88 -13.00
N LEU A 112 -15.37 -18.12 -13.18
CA LEU A 112 -15.30 -18.79 -14.50
C LEU A 112 -16.66 -19.01 -15.18
N ASN A 113 -17.75 -19.02 -14.42
CA ASN A 113 -19.11 -19.23 -14.91
C ASN A 113 -19.88 -17.90 -15.01
N GLY A 114 -19.21 -16.77 -14.76
CA GLY A 114 -19.83 -15.45 -14.74
C GLY A 114 -20.66 -15.17 -13.49
N LYS A 115 -20.62 -16.04 -12.47
CA LYS A 115 -21.27 -15.77 -11.19
C LYS A 115 -20.52 -14.62 -10.52
N SER A 116 -21.25 -13.54 -10.26
CA SER A 116 -20.68 -12.33 -9.68
C SER A 116 -20.54 -12.45 -8.17
N LEU A 117 -19.42 -11.96 -7.65
CA LEU A 117 -19.17 -11.73 -6.23
C LEU A 117 -18.77 -10.27 -6.04
N ARG A 118 -19.48 -9.55 -5.16
CA ARG A 118 -19.09 -8.21 -4.75
C ARG A 118 -18.12 -8.29 -3.58
N LEU A 119 -16.97 -7.61 -3.69
CA LEU A 119 -15.90 -7.73 -2.69
C LEU A 119 -16.36 -7.28 -1.28
N ARG A 120 -17.25 -6.29 -1.21
CA ARG A 120 -17.83 -5.82 0.06
C ARG A 120 -18.68 -6.88 0.78
N ASP A 121 -19.18 -7.89 0.06
CA ASP A 121 -19.94 -8.99 0.66
C ASP A 121 -19.03 -9.96 1.45
N LEU A 122 -17.71 -9.79 1.37
CA LEU A 122 -16.73 -10.54 2.14
C LEU A 122 -16.50 -9.99 3.56
N ARG A 123 -17.13 -8.85 3.90
CA ARG A 123 -17.10 -8.31 5.28
C ARG A 123 -17.61 -9.33 6.29
N GLY A 124 -17.09 -9.24 7.50
CA GLY A 124 -17.29 -10.20 8.58
C GLY A 124 -16.27 -11.34 8.58
N ARG A 125 -15.35 -11.39 7.60
CA ARG A 125 -14.25 -12.35 7.52
C ARG A 125 -12.95 -11.62 7.23
N LYS A 126 -11.83 -12.18 7.70
CA LYS A 126 -10.51 -11.77 7.22
C LYS A 126 -10.37 -12.22 5.78
N VAL A 127 -9.89 -11.35 4.89
CA VAL A 127 -9.67 -11.69 3.48
C VAL A 127 -8.20 -11.62 3.14
N LEU A 128 -7.68 -12.69 2.55
CA LEU A 128 -6.40 -12.67 1.86
C LEU A 128 -6.69 -12.65 0.36
N LEU A 129 -6.60 -11.47 -0.26
CA LEU A 129 -6.79 -11.32 -1.70
C LEU A 129 -5.46 -11.57 -2.40
N VAL A 130 -5.43 -12.48 -3.38
CA VAL A 130 -4.24 -12.87 -4.13
C VAL A 130 -4.48 -12.66 -5.62
N ALA A 131 -3.79 -11.69 -6.21
CA ALA A 131 -3.81 -11.42 -7.65
C ALA A 131 -2.70 -12.21 -8.38
N TYR A 132 -3.08 -12.87 -9.46
CA TYR A 132 -2.18 -13.62 -10.34
C TYR A 132 -2.60 -13.43 -11.81
N ALA A 133 -1.89 -14.05 -12.75
CA ALA A 133 -2.33 -14.13 -14.15
C ALA A 133 -1.95 -15.47 -14.78
N SER A 134 -2.70 -15.89 -15.82
CA SER A 134 -2.46 -17.16 -16.53
C SER A 134 -1.06 -17.28 -17.13
N TRP A 135 -0.49 -16.15 -17.58
CA TRP A 135 0.84 -16.07 -18.19
C TRP A 135 1.98 -16.02 -17.16
N CYS A 136 1.67 -15.79 -15.88
CA CYS A 136 2.64 -15.72 -14.79
C CYS A 136 2.95 -17.11 -14.20
N GLY A 137 4.22 -17.39 -13.88
CA GLY A 137 4.59 -18.62 -13.16
C GLY A 137 3.91 -18.77 -11.79
N CYS A 138 3.49 -17.65 -11.18
CA CYS A 138 2.74 -17.62 -9.93
C CYS A 138 1.41 -18.37 -9.93
N ARG A 139 0.84 -18.69 -11.11
CA ARG A 139 -0.35 -19.58 -11.21
C ARG A 139 -0.10 -20.98 -10.62
N GLU A 140 1.16 -21.40 -10.53
CA GLU A 140 1.52 -22.70 -9.93
C GLU A 140 1.33 -22.70 -8.41
N ASP A 141 1.19 -21.53 -7.77
CA ASP A 141 0.94 -21.41 -6.33
C ASP A 141 -0.55 -21.59 -5.95
N LEU A 142 -1.48 -21.61 -6.91
CA LEU A 142 -2.92 -21.68 -6.63
C LEU A 142 -3.34 -22.87 -5.74
N PRO A 143 -2.81 -24.10 -5.90
CA PRO A 143 -3.11 -25.18 -4.98
C PRO A 143 -2.63 -24.90 -3.54
N ALA A 144 -1.50 -24.20 -3.37
CA ALA A 144 -0.98 -23.85 -2.05
C ALA A 144 -1.80 -22.74 -1.38
N TRP A 145 -2.30 -21.78 -2.15
CA TRP A 145 -3.29 -20.80 -1.65
C TRP A 145 -4.60 -21.48 -1.22
N SER A 146 -5.05 -22.50 -1.97
CA SER A 146 -6.22 -23.31 -1.62
C SER A 146 -6.00 -24.07 -0.31
N ALA A 147 -4.83 -24.69 -0.14
CA ALA A 147 -4.48 -25.37 1.11
C ALA A 147 -4.41 -24.41 2.32
N LEU A 148 -3.90 -23.19 2.13
CA LEU A 148 -3.88 -22.18 3.20
C LEU A 148 -5.29 -21.73 3.58
N HIS A 149 -6.19 -21.58 2.61
CA HIS A 149 -7.60 -21.33 2.90
C HIS A 149 -8.19 -22.46 3.72
N ASP A 150 -8.01 -23.70 3.29
CA ASP A 150 -8.57 -24.87 3.97
C ASP A 150 -8.07 -24.99 5.41
N GLU A 151 -6.81 -24.62 5.66
CA GLU A 151 -6.23 -24.60 7.01
C GLU A 151 -6.90 -23.55 7.92
N LEU A 152 -7.21 -22.36 7.39
CA LEU A 152 -7.54 -21.17 8.18
C LEU A 152 -9.01 -20.73 8.05
N GLU A 153 -9.81 -21.42 7.25
CA GLU A 153 -11.24 -21.13 7.04
C GLU A 153 -12.01 -21.13 8.36
N ALA A 154 -11.77 -22.14 9.21
CA ALA A 154 -12.41 -22.25 10.53
C ALA A 154 -11.97 -21.14 11.50
N ASP A 155 -10.79 -20.56 11.30
CA ASP A 155 -10.26 -19.42 12.06
C ASP A 155 -10.78 -18.07 11.51
N GLY A 156 -11.65 -18.08 10.49
CA GLY A 156 -12.29 -16.88 9.94
C GLY A 156 -11.60 -16.26 8.73
N LEU A 157 -10.61 -16.93 8.13
CA LEU A 157 -9.97 -16.48 6.88
C LEU A 157 -10.75 -16.93 5.64
N THR A 158 -10.90 -16.03 4.67
CA THR A 158 -11.24 -16.38 3.29
C THR A 158 -10.12 -15.92 2.36
N VAL A 159 -9.52 -16.87 1.64
CA VAL A 159 -8.63 -16.51 0.52
C VAL A 159 -9.50 -16.13 -0.67
N VAL A 160 -9.10 -15.15 -1.47
CA VAL A 160 -9.76 -14.83 -2.74
C VAL A 160 -8.70 -14.68 -3.79
N THR A 161 -8.65 -15.60 -4.75
CA THR A 161 -7.71 -15.50 -5.87
C THR A 161 -8.37 -14.75 -7.01
N VAL A 162 -7.68 -13.79 -7.61
CA VAL A 162 -8.17 -13.02 -8.76
C VAL A 162 -7.18 -13.12 -9.91
N ALA A 163 -7.64 -13.65 -11.04
CA ALA A 163 -6.89 -13.67 -12.29
C ALA A 163 -7.02 -12.32 -13.00
N LEU A 164 -5.90 -11.66 -13.29
CA LEU A 164 -5.83 -10.41 -14.04
C LEU A 164 -5.71 -10.70 -15.54
N ASP A 165 -6.70 -11.41 -16.07
CA ASP A 165 -6.76 -11.90 -17.43
C ASP A 165 -7.97 -11.32 -18.16
N ARG A 166 -7.75 -10.75 -19.36
CA ARG A 166 -8.84 -10.18 -20.19
C ARG A 166 -9.84 -11.23 -20.65
N ASN A 167 -9.39 -12.46 -20.83
CA ASN A 167 -10.22 -13.59 -21.21
C ASN A 167 -10.24 -14.63 -20.09
N ARG A 168 -11.44 -14.98 -19.61
CA ARG A 168 -11.65 -15.96 -18.52
C ARG A 168 -11.11 -17.34 -18.87
N GLU A 169 -11.15 -17.70 -20.15
CA GLU A 169 -10.68 -19.00 -20.64
C GLU A 169 -9.17 -19.19 -20.43
N ASP A 170 -8.39 -18.11 -20.40
CA ASP A 170 -6.94 -18.20 -20.20
C ASP A 170 -6.62 -18.65 -18.75
N ALA A 171 -7.45 -18.24 -17.78
CA ALA A 171 -7.30 -18.61 -16.37
C ALA A 171 -7.94 -19.96 -16.02
N ARG A 172 -8.91 -20.43 -16.82
CA ARG A 172 -9.68 -21.68 -16.61
C ARG A 172 -8.83 -22.89 -16.23
N PRO A 173 -7.82 -23.32 -17.00
CA PRO A 173 -7.08 -24.55 -16.69
C PRO A 173 -6.32 -24.47 -15.37
N PHE A 174 -5.99 -23.27 -14.89
CA PHE A 174 -5.28 -23.08 -13.63
C PHE A 174 -6.23 -23.11 -12.43
N ILE A 175 -7.40 -22.48 -12.57
CA ILE A 175 -8.45 -22.50 -11.54
C ILE A 175 -9.01 -23.92 -11.39
N GLU A 176 -9.33 -24.59 -12.50
CA GLU A 176 -9.87 -25.96 -12.47
C GLU A 176 -8.86 -26.96 -11.89
N ARG A 177 -7.56 -26.80 -12.20
CA ARG A 177 -6.50 -27.63 -11.61
C ARG A 177 -6.34 -27.41 -10.11
N ALA A 178 -6.48 -26.18 -9.64
CA ALA A 178 -6.40 -25.86 -8.22
C ALA A 178 -7.63 -26.33 -7.43
N ALA A 179 -8.78 -26.49 -8.10
CA ALA A 179 -10.06 -26.89 -7.51
C ALA A 179 -10.37 -26.18 -6.17
N PRO A 180 -10.30 -24.84 -6.12
CA PRO A 180 -10.38 -24.08 -4.88
C PRO A 180 -11.77 -24.16 -4.26
N ARG A 181 -11.81 -24.30 -2.93
CA ARG A 181 -13.06 -24.16 -2.14
C ARG A 181 -13.41 -22.70 -1.86
N HIS A 182 -12.43 -21.82 -1.99
CA HIS A 182 -12.61 -20.37 -1.87
C HIS A 182 -13.02 -19.72 -3.19
N PRO A 183 -13.50 -18.46 -3.19
CA PRO A 183 -13.77 -17.73 -4.42
C PRO A 183 -12.53 -17.58 -5.30
N SER A 184 -12.69 -17.88 -6.59
CA SER A 184 -11.70 -17.62 -7.64
C SER A 184 -12.34 -16.81 -8.76
N LEU A 185 -11.91 -15.56 -8.87
CA LEU A 185 -12.52 -14.55 -9.72
C LEU A 185 -11.60 -14.22 -10.90
N VAL A 186 -12.16 -13.60 -11.93
CA VAL A 186 -11.40 -13.07 -13.08
C VAL A 186 -11.77 -11.61 -13.30
N ASP A 187 -10.75 -10.76 -13.25
CA ASP A 187 -10.83 -9.34 -13.54
C ASP A 187 -10.54 -9.07 -15.02
N THR A 188 -11.56 -9.28 -15.85
CA THR A 188 -11.48 -9.15 -17.31
C THR A 188 -11.27 -7.72 -17.79
N GLU A 189 -11.53 -6.74 -16.93
CA GLU A 189 -11.45 -5.32 -17.25
C GLU A 189 -10.34 -4.60 -16.48
N HIS A 190 -9.53 -5.32 -15.71
CA HIS A 190 -8.48 -4.77 -14.84
C HIS A 190 -8.98 -3.75 -13.79
N GLN A 191 -10.26 -3.79 -13.44
CA GLN A 191 -10.88 -2.85 -12.48
C GLN A 191 -10.35 -3.03 -11.06
N LEU A 192 -10.05 -4.27 -10.66
CA LEU A 192 -9.43 -4.55 -9.36
C LEU A 192 -8.01 -4.01 -9.34
N ALA A 193 -7.26 -4.27 -10.41
CA ALA A 193 -5.88 -3.84 -10.52
C ALA A 193 -5.76 -2.32 -10.42
N ASP A 194 -6.61 -1.59 -11.13
CA ASP A 194 -6.64 -0.12 -11.10
C ASP A 194 -7.02 0.40 -9.71
N ARG A 195 -8.09 -0.12 -9.10
CA ARG A 195 -8.60 0.39 -7.81
C ARG A 195 -7.69 0.08 -6.62
N LEU A 196 -6.96 -1.04 -6.68
CA LEU A 196 -6.03 -1.45 -5.61
C LEU A 196 -4.56 -1.19 -5.97
N SER A 197 -4.30 -0.46 -7.08
CA SER A 197 -2.95 -0.13 -7.56
C SER A 197 -2.05 -1.38 -7.70
N ILE A 198 -2.60 -2.48 -8.22
CA ILE A 198 -1.85 -3.72 -8.47
C ILE A 198 -1.13 -3.58 -9.81
N MET A 199 0.17 -3.30 -9.75
CA MET A 199 1.00 -3.08 -10.94
C MET A 199 1.63 -4.36 -11.48
N ASN A 200 1.80 -5.38 -10.63
CA ASN A 200 2.49 -6.62 -10.96
C ASN A 200 1.86 -7.81 -10.24
N VAL A 201 2.13 -9.01 -10.76
CA VAL A 201 1.75 -10.29 -10.14
C VAL A 201 3.00 -11.13 -9.84
N PRO A 202 2.98 -12.00 -8.82
CA PRO A 202 1.90 -12.15 -7.85
C PRO A 202 1.85 -10.99 -6.84
N THR A 203 0.65 -10.60 -6.46
CA THR A 203 0.42 -9.59 -5.41
C THR A 203 -0.61 -10.11 -4.43
N ALA A 204 -0.41 -9.88 -3.14
CA ALA A 204 -1.41 -10.14 -2.12
C ALA A 204 -1.74 -8.91 -1.29
N LEU A 205 -2.97 -8.85 -0.76
CA LEU A 205 -3.47 -7.83 0.15
C LEU A 205 -4.22 -8.49 1.30
N TRP A 206 -4.11 -7.91 2.49
CA TRP A 206 -4.79 -8.41 3.70
C TRP A 206 -5.88 -7.44 4.07
N VAL A 207 -7.08 -7.97 4.30
CA VAL A 207 -8.26 -7.20 4.67
C VAL A 207 -8.84 -7.75 5.96
N ASP A 208 -9.14 -6.87 6.92
CA ASP A 208 -9.84 -7.23 8.14
C ASP A 208 -11.35 -7.45 7.93
N GLU A 209 -12.02 -7.85 9.01
CA GLU A 209 -13.43 -8.18 9.05
C GLU A 209 -14.34 -6.98 8.78
N THR A 210 -13.86 -5.75 8.95
CA THR A 210 -14.62 -4.52 8.62
C THR A 210 -14.58 -4.24 7.12
N GLY A 211 -13.74 -4.96 6.38
CA GLY A 211 -13.46 -4.73 4.98
C GLY A 211 -12.33 -3.73 4.77
N ARG A 212 -11.47 -3.50 5.78
CA ARG A 212 -10.33 -2.58 5.67
C ARG A 212 -9.04 -3.29 5.31
N VAL A 213 -8.28 -2.74 4.37
CA VAL A 213 -6.94 -3.19 3.97
C VAL A 213 -5.97 -2.93 5.13
N VAL A 214 -5.50 -3.99 5.79
CA VAL A 214 -4.53 -3.91 6.90
C VAL A 214 -3.09 -4.19 6.46
N ARG A 215 -2.90 -4.81 5.27
CA ARG A 215 -1.64 -4.81 4.53
C ARG A 215 -1.91 -4.56 3.06
N SER A 216 -1.26 -3.53 2.51
CA SER A 216 -1.36 -3.16 1.11
C SER A 216 -0.69 -4.18 0.19
N ASN A 217 -0.81 -3.98 -1.11
CA ASN A 217 -0.18 -4.76 -2.16
C ASN A 217 1.29 -5.09 -1.85
N GLU A 218 1.57 -6.38 -1.68
CA GLU A 218 2.93 -6.90 -1.54
C GLU A 218 3.12 -8.14 -2.40
N THR A 219 4.34 -8.32 -2.91
CA THR A 219 4.69 -9.56 -3.61
C THR A 219 4.66 -10.72 -2.63
N ALA A 220 3.83 -11.73 -2.92
CA ALA A 220 3.65 -12.88 -2.06
C ALA A 220 3.64 -14.18 -2.86
N PHE A 221 4.23 -15.22 -2.28
CA PHE A 221 4.31 -16.57 -2.83
C PHE A 221 3.82 -17.56 -1.78
N ALA A 222 3.07 -18.57 -2.20
CA ALA A 222 2.65 -19.67 -1.33
C ALA A 222 3.58 -20.88 -1.43
N THR A 223 4.50 -20.90 -2.39
CA THR A 223 5.53 -21.95 -2.50
C THR A 223 6.92 -21.36 -2.73
N ASP A 224 7.94 -22.20 -2.56
CA ASP A 224 9.34 -21.87 -2.89
C ASP A 224 9.71 -22.33 -4.33
N THR A 225 8.73 -22.69 -5.17
CA THR A 225 8.95 -23.28 -6.51
C THR A 225 9.90 -22.47 -7.38
N PHE A 226 9.78 -21.14 -7.33
CA PHE A 226 10.60 -20.23 -8.14
C PHE A 226 11.58 -19.40 -7.31
N ARG A 227 11.84 -19.80 -6.05
CA ARG A 227 12.65 -19.03 -5.11
C ARG A 227 14.03 -18.67 -5.65
N GLU A 228 14.64 -19.54 -6.45
CA GLU A 228 15.94 -19.27 -7.06
C GLU A 228 15.93 -18.05 -8.00
N PHE A 229 14.78 -17.70 -8.58
CA PHE A 229 14.64 -16.57 -9.49
C PHE A 229 14.32 -15.26 -8.78
N HIS A 230 13.47 -15.28 -7.74
CA HIS A 230 12.99 -14.08 -7.05
C HIS A 230 13.60 -13.85 -5.65
N GLY A 231 14.31 -14.83 -5.11
CA GLY A 231 15.03 -14.73 -3.83
C GLY A 231 14.14 -14.70 -2.56
N GLN A 232 12.82 -14.82 -2.70
CA GLN A 232 11.88 -14.71 -1.58
C GLN A 232 11.41 -16.08 -1.11
N ALA A 233 11.49 -16.34 0.20
CA ALA A 233 10.91 -17.55 0.79
C ALA A 233 9.43 -17.32 1.15
N SER A 234 8.59 -18.32 0.89
CA SER A 234 7.15 -18.30 1.21
C SER A 234 6.88 -18.46 2.71
N GLY A 235 7.70 -19.26 3.41
CA GLY A 235 7.50 -19.63 4.82
C GLY A 235 7.25 -18.45 5.78
N PRO A 236 8.11 -17.41 5.82
CA PRO A 236 7.91 -16.25 6.68
C PRO A 236 6.58 -15.52 6.40
N TYR A 237 6.20 -15.40 5.13
CA TYR A 237 4.95 -14.76 4.74
C TYR A 237 3.73 -15.56 5.23
N LEU A 238 3.72 -16.87 4.98
CA LEU A 238 2.63 -17.75 5.41
C LEU A 238 2.53 -17.85 6.94
N ALA A 239 3.65 -17.83 7.65
CA ALA A 239 3.66 -17.76 9.11
C ALA A 239 3.04 -16.46 9.63
N ALA A 240 3.32 -15.35 8.94
CA ALA A 240 2.75 -14.05 9.27
C ALA A 240 1.23 -14.02 9.04
N VAL A 241 0.73 -14.61 7.96
CA VAL A 241 -0.72 -14.77 7.71
C VAL A 241 -1.37 -15.59 8.83
N ARG A 242 -0.80 -16.75 9.17
CA ARG A 242 -1.32 -17.62 10.25
C ARG A 242 -1.41 -16.88 11.57
N ARG A 243 -0.37 -16.12 11.93
CA ARG A 243 -0.33 -15.32 13.15
C ARG A 243 -1.38 -14.21 13.13
N TRP A 244 -1.53 -13.49 12.02
CA TRP A 244 -2.57 -12.48 11.89
C TRP A 244 -3.97 -13.07 12.03
N VAL A 245 -4.24 -14.22 11.41
CA VAL A 245 -5.54 -14.87 11.49
C VAL A 245 -5.84 -15.32 12.91
N ARG A 246 -4.94 -16.07 13.55
CA ARG A 246 -5.18 -16.71 14.87
C ARG A 246 -5.00 -15.76 16.06
N GLU A 247 -4.11 -14.78 15.95
CA GLU A 247 -3.71 -13.92 17.07
C GLU A 247 -4.09 -12.44 16.85
N GLY A 248 -4.57 -12.06 15.67
CA GLY A 248 -4.90 -10.67 15.33
C GLY A 248 -3.67 -9.77 15.09
N VAL A 249 -2.46 -10.33 15.15
CA VAL A 249 -1.22 -9.56 14.99
C VAL A 249 -0.95 -9.31 13.51
N VAL A 250 -1.20 -8.08 13.05
CA VAL A 250 -0.73 -7.61 11.75
C VAL A 250 0.77 -7.29 11.89
N PRO A 251 1.68 -8.03 11.23
CA PRO A 251 3.07 -7.63 11.19
C PRO A 251 3.16 -6.25 10.55
N GLY A 252 3.98 -5.36 11.11
CA GLY A 252 4.34 -4.13 10.41
C GLY A 252 4.81 -4.49 9.00
N ALA A 253 4.45 -3.67 8.01
CA ALA A 253 4.94 -3.85 6.63
C ALA A 253 6.42 -4.18 6.70
N SER A 254 6.81 -5.33 6.13
CA SER A 254 8.20 -5.75 6.09
C SER A 254 9.03 -4.54 5.73
N ALA A 255 9.78 -4.01 6.70
CA ALA A 255 10.85 -3.08 6.46
C ALA A 255 11.96 -3.90 5.80
N ALA A 256 11.73 -4.40 4.59
CA ALA A 256 12.77 -4.23 3.60
C ALA A 256 12.98 -2.72 3.62
N GLU A 257 14.05 -2.26 4.26
CA GLU A 257 14.47 -0.86 4.14
C GLU A 257 14.45 -0.59 2.64
N ALA A 258 13.44 0.14 2.18
CA ALA A 258 13.49 0.73 0.86
C ALA A 258 14.86 1.41 0.81
N PRO A 259 15.70 1.13 -0.21
CA PRO A 259 17.03 1.71 -0.26
C PRO A 259 16.89 3.21 0.00
N ARG A 260 17.54 3.71 1.06
CA ARG A 260 17.47 5.13 1.37
C ARG A 260 18.09 5.85 0.18
N LEU A 261 17.24 6.42 -0.65
CA LEU A 261 17.64 7.11 -1.87
C LEU A 261 18.63 8.20 -1.49
N GLY A 262 19.70 8.36 -2.26
CA GLY A 262 20.62 9.47 -2.06
C GLY A 262 19.93 10.83 -2.27
N PRO A 263 20.48 11.94 -1.75
CA PRO A 263 19.94 13.28 -1.99
C PRO A 263 19.70 13.59 -3.47
N ASP A 264 20.59 13.14 -4.35
CA ASP A 264 20.49 13.36 -5.81
C ASP A 264 19.40 12.51 -6.46
N GLU A 265 19.19 11.27 -6.00
CA GLU A 265 18.11 10.40 -6.49
C GLU A 265 16.73 10.91 -6.07
N ARG A 266 16.61 11.42 -4.83
CA ARG A 266 15.38 12.07 -4.35
C ARG A 266 15.06 13.30 -5.19
N ARG A 267 16.08 14.14 -5.42
CA ARG A 267 15.97 15.33 -6.28
C ARG A 267 15.57 14.96 -7.71
N ALA A 268 16.19 13.94 -8.30
CA ALA A 268 15.86 13.48 -9.65
C ALA A 268 14.42 12.95 -9.77
N LYS A 269 13.95 12.14 -8.81
CA LYS A 269 12.56 11.67 -8.79
C LYS A 269 11.57 12.81 -8.60
N ALA A 270 11.90 13.79 -7.74
CA ALA A 270 11.05 14.96 -7.55
C ALA A 270 10.98 15.83 -8.80
N HIS A 271 12.11 16.08 -9.50
CA HIS A 271 12.10 16.75 -10.80
C HIS A 271 11.29 15.97 -11.84
N GLY A 272 11.41 14.64 -11.87
CA GLY A 272 10.60 13.77 -12.74
C GLY A 272 9.11 13.89 -12.46
N ALA A 273 8.69 14.01 -11.20
CA ALA A 273 7.28 14.17 -10.82
C ALA A 273 6.71 15.57 -11.08
N ILE A 274 7.55 16.59 -11.19
CA ILE A 274 7.14 17.97 -11.53
C ILE A 274 7.07 18.18 -13.05
N ALA A 275 7.82 17.38 -13.83
CA ALA A 275 7.89 17.51 -15.28
C ALA A 275 6.70 16.89 -16.05
N PHE A 276 5.76 16.22 -15.37
CA PHE A 276 4.57 15.58 -15.95
C PHE A 276 3.29 15.95 -15.21
#